data_AF-A0A9W4J8Z7-F1
#
_entry.id   AF-A0A9W4J8Z7-F1
#
_cell.length_a   1.000
_cell.length_b   1.000
_cell.length_c   1.000
_cell.angle_alpha   90.00
_cell.angle_beta   90.00
_cell.angle_gamma   90.00
#
_symmetry.space_group_name_H-M   'P 1'
#
loop_
_entity.id
_entity.type
_entity.pdbx_description
1 polymer ?
#
loop_
_entity_poly.entity_id
_entity_poly.type
_entity_poly.pdbx_seq_one_letter_code
_entity_poly.pdbx_strand_id
1 'polypeptide(L)'
;MPLVKDPTNPASTVTTQTNPRGIPVAPFIDNVSDYVSSRDDVEPTLRRFQEMISKYQFMEVNAQRRGQGLREKIPDIRKTLEMVRFLVLRKESNTEADLETNFELNDTLYARASISPADAEEVYLWLGANVMLAYPLGEAESMLDEKLSGAELSLKNCEEDLEFLREQITTLEVATARVYNWDVVQRRKDKAEGKGDDEKRPGGA
;
A
#
# COMPACT_ATOMS: atom_id res chain seq x y z
N MET A 1 -53.72 -3.38 -25.32
CA MET A 1 -52.61 -2.52 -25.81
C MET A 1 -53.11 -1.08 -25.89
N PRO A 2 -52.27 -0.05 -25.74
CA PRO A 2 -50.90 0.00 -25.19
C PRO A 2 -50.91 0.56 -23.74
N LEU A 3 -49.95 0.38 -22.82
CA LEU A 3 -48.47 0.46 -22.86
C LEU A 3 -47.90 1.84 -23.23
N VAL A 4 -47.86 2.74 -22.25
CA VAL A 4 -46.94 3.89 -22.25
C VAL A 4 -45.81 3.55 -21.28
N LYS A 5 -44.56 3.65 -21.73
CA LYS A 5 -43.36 3.41 -20.93
C LYS A 5 -42.83 4.73 -20.38
N ASP A 6 -42.45 4.75 -19.11
CA ASP A 6 -41.46 5.69 -18.60
C ASP A 6 -40.09 5.42 -19.23
N PRO A 7 -39.29 6.48 -19.45
CA PRO A 7 -37.84 6.37 -19.45
C PRO A 7 -37.26 7.31 -18.38
N THR A 8 -37.37 6.92 -17.10
CA THR A 8 -36.51 7.49 -16.06
C THR A 8 -35.08 7.04 -16.33
N ASN A 9 -34.26 7.93 -16.91
CA ASN A 9 -32.83 7.73 -17.09
C ASN A 9 -32.15 7.54 -15.73
N PRO A 10 -31.60 6.35 -15.39
CA PRO A 10 -30.78 6.21 -14.21
C PRO A 10 -29.41 6.78 -14.54
N ALA A 11 -29.14 8.01 -14.09
CA ALA A 11 -27.77 8.48 -13.98
C ALA A 11 -27.02 7.51 -13.06
N SER A 12 -26.14 6.68 -13.64
CA SER A 12 -25.39 5.65 -12.92
C SER A 12 -24.54 6.29 -11.83
N THR A 13 -25.08 6.34 -10.62
CA THR A 13 -24.35 6.76 -9.43
C THR A 13 -23.23 5.77 -9.22
N VAL A 14 -22.01 6.15 -9.62
CA VAL A 14 -20.78 5.41 -9.32
C VAL A 14 -20.60 5.47 -7.81
N THR A 15 -21.19 4.49 -7.11
CA THR A 15 -20.93 4.24 -5.71
C THR A 15 -19.44 3.98 -5.58
N THR A 16 -18.70 4.96 -5.05
CA THR A 16 -17.28 4.82 -4.72
C THR A 16 -17.15 3.83 -3.59
N GLN A 17 -17.17 2.54 -3.94
CA GLN A 17 -16.71 1.47 -3.09
C GLN A 17 -15.24 1.75 -2.76
N THR A 18 -14.86 1.52 -1.51
CA THR A 18 -13.48 1.69 -1.04
C THR A 18 -13.02 0.39 -0.42
N ASN A 19 -11.71 0.12 -0.46
CA ASN A 19 -11.14 -0.93 0.37
C ASN A 19 -11.29 -0.58 1.89
N PRO A 20 -11.01 -1.50 2.82
CA PRO A 20 -11.12 -1.26 4.27
C PRO A 20 -10.27 -0.10 4.81
N ARG A 21 -9.31 0.43 4.02
CA ARG A 21 -8.43 1.56 4.37
C ARG A 21 -8.77 2.85 3.62
N GLY A 22 -9.92 2.89 2.94
CA GLY A 22 -10.44 4.08 2.27
C GLY A 22 -9.90 4.34 0.86
N ILE A 23 -9.15 3.40 0.26
CA ILE A 23 -8.68 3.54 -1.12
C ILE A 23 -9.87 3.34 -2.07
N PRO A 24 -10.19 4.29 -2.97
CA PRO A 24 -11.29 4.14 -3.92
C PRO A 24 -11.06 3.01 -4.92
N VAL A 25 -12.09 2.21 -5.19
CA VAL A 25 -12.14 1.21 -6.27
C VAL A 25 -12.19 1.92 -7.62
N ALA A 26 -11.50 1.37 -8.62
CA ALA A 26 -11.52 1.85 -9.99
C ALA A 26 -12.88 1.58 -10.66
N PRO A 27 -13.40 2.50 -11.50
CA PRO A 27 -14.61 2.25 -12.27
C PRO A 27 -14.37 1.09 -13.25
N PHE A 28 -15.11 -0.01 -13.06
CA PHE A 28 -15.14 -1.11 -14.01
C PHE A 28 -16.02 -0.74 -15.22
N ILE A 29 -15.50 -0.97 -16.43
CA ILE A 29 -16.15 -0.58 -17.70
C ILE A 29 -16.42 -1.81 -18.54
N ASP A 30 -17.56 -2.44 -18.33
CA ASP A 30 -18.02 -3.56 -19.17
C ASP A 30 -18.26 -3.11 -20.61
N ASN A 31 -19.10 -2.09 -20.80
CA ASN A 31 -19.38 -1.50 -22.10
C ASN A 31 -18.80 -0.08 -22.21
N VAL A 32 -17.97 0.15 -23.22
CA VAL A 32 -17.34 1.45 -23.49
C VAL A 32 -18.37 2.50 -23.89
N SER A 33 -19.46 2.09 -24.56
CA SER A 33 -20.58 2.96 -24.97
C SER A 33 -21.23 3.71 -23.81
N ASP A 34 -21.16 3.13 -22.61
CA ASP A 34 -21.87 3.61 -21.43
C ASP A 34 -21.09 4.72 -20.72
N TYR A 35 -19.80 4.89 -21.08
CA TYR A 35 -18.89 5.94 -20.61
C TYR A 35 -18.49 6.93 -21.71
N VAL A 36 -18.51 6.49 -22.98
CA VAL A 36 -18.11 7.28 -24.15
C VAL A 36 -19.21 7.15 -25.20
N SER A 37 -20.11 8.13 -25.23
CA SER A 37 -21.23 8.17 -26.18
C SER A 37 -20.88 8.89 -27.48
N SER A 38 -19.95 9.84 -27.44
CA SER A 38 -19.45 10.61 -28.58
C SER A 38 -17.91 10.61 -28.65
N ARG A 39 -17.36 11.06 -29.78
CA ARG A 39 -15.91 11.19 -29.96
C ARG A 39 -15.31 12.27 -29.05
N ASP A 40 -16.09 13.28 -28.67
CA ASP A 40 -15.66 14.37 -27.79
C ASP A 40 -15.47 13.90 -26.34
N ASP A 41 -16.13 12.80 -25.94
CA ASP A 41 -16.03 12.20 -24.60
C ASP A 41 -14.77 11.34 -24.41
N VAL A 42 -14.09 10.92 -25.50
CA VAL A 42 -12.91 10.05 -25.48
C VAL A 42 -11.76 10.70 -24.70
N GLU A 43 -11.34 11.89 -25.13
CA GLU A 43 -10.16 12.58 -24.61
C GLU A 43 -10.31 13.07 -23.15
N PRO A 44 -11.48 13.56 -22.70
CA PRO A 44 -11.75 13.77 -21.27
C PRO A 44 -11.70 12.48 -20.44
N THR A 45 -12.24 11.38 -20.96
CA THR A 45 -12.30 10.08 -20.26
C THR A 45 -10.92 9.46 -20.09
N LEU A 46 -10.10 9.47 -21.16
CA LEU A 46 -8.71 9.00 -21.11
C LEU A 46 -7.87 9.80 -20.10
N ARG A 47 -8.00 11.13 -20.09
CA ARG A 47 -7.31 11.99 -19.11
C ARG A 47 -7.72 11.67 -17.68
N ARG A 48 -9.02 11.45 -17.42
CA ARG A 48 -9.52 11.03 -16.09
C ARG A 48 -8.92 9.70 -15.64
N PHE A 49 -8.79 8.71 -16.52
CA PHE A 49 -8.15 7.43 -16.14
C PHE A 49 -6.66 7.58 -15.90
N GLN A 50 -5.95 8.38 -16.70
CA GLN A 50 -4.53 8.64 -16.50
C GLN A 50 -4.25 9.38 -15.18
N GLU A 51 -5.12 10.31 -14.78
CA GLU A 51 -5.08 10.92 -13.44
C GLU A 51 -5.30 9.89 -12.32
N MET A 52 -6.24 8.96 -12.48
CA MET A 52 -6.51 7.92 -11.48
C MET A 52 -5.36 6.91 -11.39
N ILE A 53 -4.79 6.46 -12.51
CA ILE A 53 -3.58 5.62 -12.54
C ILE A 53 -2.43 6.32 -11.81
N SER A 54 -2.22 7.61 -12.07
CA SER A 54 -1.17 8.40 -11.41
C SER A 54 -1.38 8.51 -9.88
N LYS A 55 -2.64 8.62 -9.44
CA LYS A 55 -3.00 8.59 -8.00
C LYS A 55 -2.72 7.21 -7.39
N TYR A 56 -3.10 6.12 -8.05
CA TYR A 56 -2.82 4.76 -7.56
C TYR A 56 -1.32 4.44 -7.52
N GLN A 57 -0.55 4.81 -8.55
CA GLN A 57 0.91 4.63 -8.58
C GLN A 57 1.60 5.40 -7.44
N PHE A 58 1.16 6.64 -7.15
CA PHE A 58 1.65 7.39 -5.99
C PHE A 58 1.33 6.68 -4.67
N MET A 59 0.14 6.10 -4.53
CA MET A 59 -0.24 5.31 -3.35
C MET A 59 0.57 4.01 -3.24
N GLU A 60 0.84 3.33 -4.37
CA GLU A 60 1.63 2.08 -4.43
C GLU A 60 3.06 2.33 -3.94
N VAL A 61 3.75 3.34 -4.49
CA VAL A 61 5.12 3.71 -4.08
C VAL A 61 5.18 4.05 -2.58
N ASN A 62 4.16 4.72 -2.04
CA ASN A 62 4.10 5.04 -0.61
C ASN A 62 3.83 3.80 0.26
N ALA A 63 2.95 2.89 -0.16
CA ALA A 63 2.71 1.62 0.52
C ALA A 63 3.95 0.71 0.47
N GLN A 64 4.65 0.67 -0.67
CA GLN A 64 5.87 -0.10 -0.88
C GLN A 64 7.00 0.38 0.04
N ARG A 65 7.25 1.69 0.10
CA ARG A 65 8.24 2.29 1.02
C ARG A 65 7.93 1.98 2.49
N ARG A 66 6.66 2.07 2.88
CA ARG A 66 6.23 1.74 4.25
C ARG A 66 6.44 0.26 4.56
N GLY A 67 6.05 -0.63 3.65
CA GLY A 67 6.25 -2.07 3.77
C GLY A 67 7.73 -2.46 3.84
N GLN A 68 8.59 -1.84 3.03
CA GLN A 68 10.04 -2.05 3.10
C GLN A 68 10.60 -1.68 4.49
N GLY A 69 10.32 -0.47 4.98
CA GLY A 69 10.81 -0.03 6.30
C GLY A 69 10.26 -0.85 7.47
N LEU A 70 9.14 -1.57 7.30
CA LEU A 70 8.64 -2.55 8.27
C LEU A 70 9.39 -3.89 8.16
N ARG A 71 9.62 -4.41 6.94
CA ARG A 71 10.41 -5.64 6.72
C ARG A 71 11.86 -5.53 7.21
N GLU A 72 12.45 -4.33 7.14
CA GLU A 72 13.77 -4.06 7.70
C GLU A 72 13.77 -4.07 9.24
N LYS A 73 12.73 -3.54 9.88
CA LYS A 73 12.67 -3.38 11.36
C LYS A 73 12.13 -4.59 12.12
N ILE A 74 11.22 -5.37 11.54
CA ILE A 74 10.60 -6.53 12.21
C ILE A 74 11.65 -7.57 12.68
N PRO A 75 12.69 -7.92 11.88
CA PRO A 75 13.77 -8.80 12.34
C PRO A 75 14.50 -8.29 13.58
N ASP A 76 14.73 -6.99 13.68
CA ASP A 76 15.45 -6.41 14.82
C ASP A 76 14.57 -6.39 16.08
N ILE A 77 13.29 -6.01 15.96
CA ILE A 77 12.32 -6.11 17.07
C ILE A 77 12.21 -7.56 17.57
N ARG A 78 12.16 -8.54 16.65
CA ARG A 78 12.14 -9.98 16.98
C ARG A 78 13.37 -10.41 17.76
N LYS A 79 14.58 -10.04 17.31
CA LYS A 79 15.84 -10.36 18.03
C LYS A 79 15.89 -9.71 19.42
N THR A 80 15.45 -8.45 19.56
CA THR A 80 15.42 -7.78 20.86
C THR A 80 14.43 -8.48 21.81
N LEU A 81 13.24 -8.83 21.34
CA LEU A 81 12.24 -9.58 22.12
C LEU A 81 12.75 -10.97 22.52
N GLU A 82 13.42 -11.69 21.61
CA GLU A 82 14.04 -12.99 21.89
C GLU A 82 15.12 -12.89 22.98
N MET A 83 15.96 -11.85 22.94
CA MET A 83 16.96 -11.58 23.99
C MET A 83 16.32 -11.26 25.35
N VAL A 84 15.26 -10.44 25.37
CA VAL A 84 14.52 -10.15 26.62
C VAL A 84 13.89 -11.42 27.19
N ARG A 85 13.26 -12.25 26.34
CA ARG A 85 12.71 -13.55 26.74
C ARG A 85 13.77 -14.52 27.27
N PHE A 86 14.97 -14.52 26.67
CA PHE A 86 16.09 -15.31 27.17
C PHE A 86 16.55 -14.86 28.57
N LEU A 87 16.60 -13.56 28.84
CA LEU A 87 16.92 -13.02 30.16
C LEU A 87 15.81 -13.33 31.20
N VAL A 88 14.54 -13.20 30.83
CA VAL A 88 13.39 -13.61 31.67
C VAL A 88 13.50 -15.09 32.05
N LEU A 89 13.65 -15.97 31.04
CA LEU A 89 13.73 -17.42 31.27
C LEU A 89 14.90 -17.80 32.18
N ARG A 90 16.05 -17.14 32.04
CA ARG A 90 17.23 -17.35 32.90
C ARG A 90 17.00 -16.92 34.35
N LYS A 91 16.25 -15.84 34.55
CA LYS A 91 15.82 -15.36 35.88
C LYS A 91 14.85 -16.35 36.53
N GLU A 92 13.88 -16.85 35.77
CA GLU A 92 12.91 -17.85 36.25
C GLU A 92 13.54 -19.22 36.52
N SER A 93 14.54 -19.65 35.75
CA SER A 93 15.28 -20.89 35.99
C SER A 93 16.25 -20.83 37.18
N ASN A 94 16.21 -19.74 37.97
CA ASN A 94 17.01 -19.47 39.16
C ASN A 94 18.48 -19.89 39.03
N THR A 95 19.06 -19.60 37.86
CA THR A 95 20.38 -20.09 37.47
C THR A 95 21.45 -19.11 37.95
N GLU A 96 22.07 -19.40 39.11
CA GLU A 96 23.10 -18.55 39.73
C GLU A 96 24.40 -18.40 38.90
N ALA A 97 24.57 -19.18 37.82
CA ALA A 97 25.70 -19.00 36.92
C ALA A 97 25.59 -17.67 36.15
N ASP A 98 26.72 -16.98 35.98
CA ASP A 98 26.82 -15.80 35.12
C ASP A 98 26.56 -16.13 33.64
N LEU A 99 26.04 -15.14 32.90
CA LEU A 99 26.01 -15.16 31.44
C LEU A 99 27.36 -14.65 30.91
N GLU A 100 28.24 -15.57 30.50
CA GLU A 100 29.37 -15.22 29.64
C GLU A 100 28.85 -14.81 28.25
N THR A 101 29.26 -13.63 27.79
CA THR A 101 28.94 -13.12 26.45
C THR A 101 30.12 -12.31 25.87
N ASN A 102 30.11 -12.08 24.56
CA ASN A 102 31.05 -11.18 23.90
C ASN A 102 30.30 -9.89 23.56
N PHE A 103 30.54 -8.83 24.34
CA PHE A 103 29.93 -7.52 24.13
C PHE A 103 30.66 -6.75 23.03
N GLU A 104 29.92 -6.22 22.07
CA GLU A 104 30.44 -5.44 20.95
C GLU A 104 30.78 -4.01 21.40
N LEU A 105 32.05 -3.62 21.27
CA LEU A 105 32.53 -2.25 21.52
C LEU A 105 32.65 -1.44 20.22
N ASN A 106 32.84 -2.15 19.10
CA ASN A 106 32.94 -1.64 17.73
C ASN A 106 32.73 -2.84 16.79
N ASP A 107 32.39 -2.61 15.51
CA ASP A 107 32.10 -3.62 14.49
C ASP A 107 33.09 -4.81 14.43
N THR A 108 34.36 -4.56 14.80
CA THR A 108 35.45 -5.54 14.82
C THR A 108 36.13 -5.74 16.18
N LEU A 109 35.58 -5.15 17.25
CA LEU A 109 36.15 -5.19 18.60
C LEU A 109 35.10 -5.68 19.61
N TYR A 110 35.37 -6.84 20.21
CA TYR A 110 34.50 -7.47 21.19
C TYR A 110 35.26 -7.64 22.51
N ALA A 111 34.57 -7.40 23.62
CA ALA A 111 35.06 -7.67 24.97
C ALA A 111 34.28 -8.83 25.59
N ARG A 112 35.00 -9.74 26.25
CA ARG A 112 34.36 -10.80 27.05
C ARG A 112 33.76 -10.18 28.31
N ALA A 113 32.48 -10.39 28.53
CA ALA A 113 31.73 -9.91 29.68
C ALA A 113 31.07 -11.09 30.42
N SER A 114 30.94 -10.95 31.74
CA SER A 114 30.17 -11.85 32.61
C SER A 114 29.03 -11.01 33.18
N ILE A 115 27.78 -11.45 32.99
CA ILE A 115 26.59 -10.75 33.51
C ILE A 115 25.96 -11.62 34.58
N SER A 116 25.97 -11.16 35.83
CA SER A 116 25.35 -11.89 36.94
C SER A 116 23.82 -11.73 36.93
N PRO A 117 23.04 -12.76 37.33
CA PRO A 117 21.58 -12.70 37.31
C PRO A 117 20.97 -11.55 38.14
N ALA A 118 21.68 -11.11 39.18
CA ALA A 118 21.27 -10.00 40.04
C ALA A 118 21.31 -8.63 39.34
N ASP A 119 22.16 -8.45 38.33
CA ASP A 119 22.30 -7.19 37.59
C ASP A 119 21.34 -7.12 36.37
N ALA A 120 20.66 -8.22 36.06
CA ALA A 120 19.78 -8.37 34.89
C ALA A 120 18.28 -8.21 35.23
N GLU A 121 17.93 -7.18 36.01
CA GLU A 121 16.51 -6.91 36.36
C GLU A 121 15.78 -6.04 35.34
N GLU A 122 16.51 -5.16 34.66
CA GLU A 122 16.01 -4.17 33.70
C GLU A 122 16.86 -4.17 32.41
N VAL A 123 16.26 -3.68 31.33
CA VAL A 123 16.92 -3.51 30.03
C VAL A 123 16.75 -2.07 29.53
N TYR A 124 17.80 -1.56 28.89
CA TYR A 124 17.86 -0.20 28.39
C TYR A 124 17.45 -0.18 26.92
N LEU A 125 16.28 0.41 26.62
CA LEU A 125 15.72 0.46 25.27
C LEU A 125 15.90 1.86 24.66
N TRP A 126 16.45 1.91 23.45
CA TRP A 126 16.56 3.14 22.66
C TRP A 126 15.23 3.46 21.96
N LEU A 127 14.64 4.60 22.29
CA LEU A 127 13.34 5.02 21.76
C LEU A 127 13.46 5.98 20.55
N GLY A 128 14.69 6.37 20.20
CA GLY A 128 14.98 7.40 19.21
C GLY A 128 15.05 8.80 19.83
N ALA A 129 15.25 9.82 18.99
CA ALA A 129 15.36 11.23 19.41
C ALA A 129 16.36 11.51 20.56
N ASN A 130 17.44 10.72 20.63
CA ASN A 130 18.44 10.74 21.71
C ASN A 130 17.91 10.34 23.10
N VAL A 131 16.83 9.55 23.15
CA VAL A 131 16.20 9.05 24.38
C VAL A 131 16.42 7.54 24.51
N MET A 132 16.95 7.14 25.67
CA MET A 132 17.04 5.76 26.15
C MET A 132 16.35 5.69 27.51
N LEU A 133 15.57 4.65 27.76
CA LEU A 133 14.92 4.42 29.06
C LEU A 133 15.17 2.98 29.54
N ALA A 134 15.31 2.82 30.85
CA ALA A 134 15.33 1.52 31.49
C ALA A 134 13.89 0.99 31.64
N TYR A 135 13.70 -0.29 31.40
CA TYR A 135 12.44 -1.01 31.55
C TYR A 135 12.66 -2.32 32.29
N PRO A 136 11.86 -2.66 33.32
CA PRO A 136 11.86 -3.99 33.91
C PRO A 136 11.59 -5.06 32.85
N LEU A 137 12.25 -6.23 32.94
CA LEU A 137 12.19 -7.27 31.91
C LEU A 137 10.77 -7.61 31.41
N GLY A 138 9.80 -7.76 32.32
CA GLY A 138 8.41 -8.09 31.96
C GLY A 138 7.66 -6.95 31.24
N GLU A 139 7.95 -5.69 31.57
CA GLU A 139 7.38 -4.53 30.86
C GLU A 139 8.02 -4.41 29.47
N ALA A 140 9.34 -4.62 29.38
CA ALA A 140 10.06 -4.65 28.12
C ALA A 140 9.54 -5.76 27.19
N GLU A 141 9.28 -6.96 27.71
CA GLU A 141 8.69 -8.06 26.93
C GLU A 141 7.32 -7.67 26.37
N SER A 142 6.38 -7.25 27.25
CA SER A 142 5.03 -6.89 26.84
C SER A 142 5.02 -5.75 25.80
N MET A 143 5.86 -4.73 25.99
CA MET A 143 5.97 -3.61 25.06
C MET A 143 6.56 -4.00 23.71
N LEU A 144 7.56 -4.90 23.70
CA LEU A 144 8.18 -5.39 22.46
C LEU A 144 7.24 -6.34 21.70
N ASP A 145 6.43 -7.15 22.40
CA ASP A 145 5.43 -8.04 21.79
C ASP A 145 4.25 -7.25 21.19
N GLU A 146 3.76 -6.21 21.88
CA GLU A 146 2.76 -5.27 21.33
C GLU A 146 3.31 -4.52 20.10
N LYS A 147 4.56 -4.02 20.17
CA LYS A 147 5.21 -3.36 19.03
C LYS A 147 5.43 -4.33 17.86
N LEU A 148 5.77 -5.58 18.12
CA LEU A 148 5.97 -6.60 17.09
C LEU A 148 4.66 -6.93 16.38
N SER A 149 3.62 -7.27 17.13
CA SER A 149 2.30 -7.59 16.58
C SER A 149 1.69 -6.41 15.82
N GLY A 150 1.85 -5.17 16.33
CA GLY A 150 1.46 -3.95 15.63
C GLY A 150 2.24 -3.70 14.33
N ALA A 151 3.55 -3.99 14.30
CA ALA A 151 4.37 -3.88 13.10
C ALA A 151 4.02 -4.95 12.05
N GLU A 152 3.77 -6.19 12.47
CA GLU A 152 3.38 -7.31 11.60
C GLU A 152 1.98 -7.09 10.99
N LEU A 153 1.01 -6.64 11.79
CA LEU A 153 -0.30 -6.22 11.28
C LEU A 153 -0.17 -5.05 10.29
N SER A 154 0.68 -4.07 10.60
CA SER A 154 0.95 -2.95 9.71
C SER A 154 1.59 -3.38 8.38
N LEU A 155 2.47 -4.39 8.41
CA LEU A 155 3.09 -4.97 7.21
C LEU A 155 2.05 -5.71 6.37
N LYS A 156 1.27 -6.61 6.98
CA LYS A 156 0.19 -7.35 6.31
C LYS A 156 -0.79 -6.40 5.62
N ASN A 157 -1.23 -5.36 6.32
CA ASN A 157 -2.12 -4.36 5.74
C ASN A 157 -1.46 -3.56 4.59
N CYS A 158 -0.12 -3.38 4.60
CA CYS A 158 0.58 -2.77 3.46
C CYS A 158 0.66 -3.71 2.25
N GLU A 159 0.79 -5.02 2.47
CA GLU A 159 0.79 -6.03 1.41
C GLU A 159 -0.59 -6.16 0.76
N GLU A 160 -1.67 -6.18 1.55
CA GLU A 160 -3.05 -6.16 1.05
C GLU A 160 -3.36 -4.91 0.20
N ASP A 161 -2.94 -3.72 0.64
CA ASP A 161 -3.10 -2.49 -0.15
C ASP A 161 -2.27 -2.52 -1.45
N LEU A 162 -1.06 -3.06 -1.42
CA LEU A 162 -0.20 -3.14 -2.61
C LEU A 162 -0.84 -4.01 -3.68
N GLU A 163 -1.43 -5.14 -3.29
CA GLU A 163 -2.15 -6.01 -4.23
C GLU A 163 -3.40 -5.32 -4.76
N PHE A 164 -4.22 -4.74 -3.88
CA PHE A 164 -5.42 -3.97 -4.29
C PHE A 164 -5.07 -2.85 -5.27
N LEU A 165 -3.99 -2.10 -5.03
CA LEU A 165 -3.55 -0.99 -5.90
C LEU A 165 -3.11 -1.48 -7.28
N ARG A 166 -2.43 -2.63 -7.37
CA ARG A 166 -2.06 -3.25 -8.66
C ARG A 166 -3.27 -3.72 -9.44
N GLU A 167 -4.25 -4.32 -8.78
CA GLU A 167 -5.54 -4.68 -9.38
C GLU A 167 -6.26 -3.43 -9.93
N GLN A 168 -6.27 -2.31 -9.18
CA GLN A 168 -6.90 -1.06 -9.63
C GLN A 168 -6.17 -0.44 -10.83
N ILE A 169 -4.84 -0.45 -10.84
CA ILE A 169 -4.02 0.03 -11.97
C ILE A 169 -4.31 -0.82 -13.21
N THR A 170 -4.23 -2.16 -13.09
CA THR A 170 -4.51 -3.09 -14.19
C THR A 170 -5.92 -2.91 -14.75
N THR A 171 -6.91 -2.74 -13.86
CA THR A 171 -8.31 -2.48 -14.25
C THR A 171 -8.45 -1.21 -15.07
N LEU A 172 -7.80 -0.11 -14.66
CA LEU A 172 -7.81 1.14 -15.42
C LEU A 172 -7.00 1.08 -16.71
N GLU A 173 -5.89 0.33 -16.77
CA GLU A 173 -5.12 0.14 -18.00
C GLU A 173 -5.96 -0.61 -19.05
N VAL A 174 -6.67 -1.68 -18.64
CA VAL A 174 -7.61 -2.40 -19.50
C VAL A 174 -8.77 -1.48 -19.93
N ALA A 175 -9.35 -0.69 -19.03
CA ALA A 175 -10.39 0.28 -19.36
C ALA A 175 -9.91 1.34 -20.36
N THR A 176 -8.69 1.85 -20.19
CA THR A 176 -8.02 2.81 -21.08
C THR A 176 -7.82 2.20 -22.48
N ALA A 177 -7.33 0.95 -22.56
CA ALA A 177 -7.20 0.23 -23.82
C ALA A 177 -8.55 -0.02 -24.52
N ARG A 178 -9.62 -0.32 -23.76
CA ARG A 178 -10.98 -0.46 -24.30
C ARG A 178 -11.48 0.85 -24.94
N VAL A 179 -11.24 2.00 -24.31
CA VAL A 179 -11.59 3.33 -24.87
C VAL A 179 -10.78 3.64 -26.14
N TYR A 180 -9.46 3.42 -26.14
CA TYR A 180 -8.64 3.60 -27.36
C TYR A 180 -9.10 2.71 -28.52
N ASN A 181 -9.42 1.43 -28.26
CA ASN A 181 -9.91 0.51 -29.27
C ASN A 181 -11.26 0.96 -29.86
N TRP A 182 -12.16 1.50 -29.03
CA TRP A 182 -13.44 2.05 -29.47
C TRP A 182 -13.23 3.26 -30.39
N ASP A 183 -12.40 4.23 -30.00
CA ASP A 183 -12.10 5.43 -30.79
C ASP A 183 -11.48 5.06 -32.15
N VAL A 184 -10.54 4.11 -32.18
CA VAL A 184 -9.97 3.58 -33.44
C VAL A 184 -11.05 2.94 -34.33
N VAL A 185 -12.02 2.23 -33.76
CA VAL A 185 -13.14 1.64 -34.52
C VAL A 185 -14.08 2.72 -35.07
N GLN A 186 -14.42 3.76 -34.29
CA GLN A 186 -15.27 4.85 -34.80
C GLN A 186 -14.55 5.64 -35.91
N ARG A 187 -13.29 6.03 -35.72
CA ARG A 187 -12.48 6.71 -36.75
C ARG A 187 -12.34 5.90 -38.05
N ARG A 188 -12.41 4.57 -37.99
CA ARG A 188 -12.43 3.70 -39.18
C ARG A 188 -13.81 3.69 -39.86
N LYS A 189 -14.90 3.71 -39.09
CA LYS A 189 -16.27 3.81 -39.63
C LYS A 189 -16.50 5.17 -40.30
N ASP A 190 -16.14 6.27 -39.64
CA ASP A 190 -16.32 7.63 -40.20
C ASP A 190 -15.63 7.79 -41.56
N LYS A 191 -14.41 7.24 -41.68
CA LYS A 191 -13.63 7.20 -42.93
C LYS A 191 -14.26 6.30 -44.00
N ALA A 192 -14.88 5.18 -43.61
CA ALA A 192 -15.58 4.28 -44.54
C ALA A 192 -16.94 4.83 -45.00
N GLU A 193 -17.62 5.61 -44.16
CA GLU A 193 -18.88 6.30 -44.47
C GLU A 193 -18.68 7.61 -45.26
N GLY A 194 -17.43 8.00 -45.56
CA GLY A 194 -17.12 9.22 -46.31
C GLY A 194 -17.27 10.52 -45.51
N LYS A 195 -17.49 10.45 -44.19
CA LYS A 195 -17.52 11.60 -43.27
C LYS A 195 -16.10 12.03 -42.90
N GLY A 196 -15.33 12.44 -43.91
CA GLY A 196 -13.98 13.01 -43.71
C GLY A 196 -14.03 14.53 -43.68
N ASP A 197 -13.62 15.12 -42.55
CA ASP A 197 -13.36 16.54 -42.28
C ASP A 197 -13.71 17.55 -43.42
N ASP A 198 -14.99 17.93 -43.50
CA ASP A 198 -15.45 19.05 -44.34
C ASP A 198 -15.83 20.28 -43.49
N GLU A 199 -14.96 20.67 -42.56
CA GLU A 199 -14.98 22.04 -42.03
C GLU A 199 -13.64 22.51 -41.44
N LYS A 200 -12.97 23.42 -42.19
CA LYS A 200 -12.05 24.52 -41.79
C LYS A 200 -10.85 24.69 -42.72
N ARG A 201 -11.13 25.15 -43.94
CA ARG A 201 -10.27 26.17 -44.57
C ARG A 201 -10.98 27.52 -44.44
N PRO A 202 -10.54 28.44 -43.56
CA PRO A 202 -10.99 29.82 -43.65
C PRO A 202 -10.47 30.40 -44.97
N GLY A 203 -11.36 31.01 -45.75
CA GLY A 203 -10.97 31.71 -46.97
C GLY A 203 -10.14 32.96 -46.65
N GLY A 204 -8.98 33.07 -47.31
CA GLY A 204 -8.06 34.21 -47.21
C GLY A 204 -6.76 33.85 -47.95
N ALA A 205 -6.29 34.60 -48.95
CA ALA A 205 -6.84 35.82 -49.56
C ALA A 205 -6.63 35.78 -51.09
#